data_AF-A0A0C2GEK6-F1
#
_entry.id   AF-A0A0C2GEK6-F1
#
_cell.length_a   1.000
_cell.length_b   1.000
_cell.length_c   1.000
_cell.angle_alpha   90.00
_cell.angle_beta   90.00
_cell.angle_gamma   90.00
#
_symmetry.space_group_name_H-M   'P 1'
#
loop_
_entity.id
_entity.type
_entity.pdbx_description
1 polymer ?
#
loop_
_entity_poly.entity_id
_entity_poly.type
_entity_poly.pdbx_seq_one_letter_code
_entity_poly.pdbx_strand_id
1 'polypeptide(L)'
;MTQIRRFARRNVKVSQNSVMGTARGTDIDSSCSATTPFDFTKTTAGEIMSAILELNKDPVLESMIHAYISKIPQEHAEIVESEKRARSLGLYGLPEPVDELSPSNKQRDLDDKRFREAKHDSGRTKPRERFDGKV
;
A
#
# COMPACT_ATOMS: atom_id res chain seq x y z
N MET A 1 -16.42 12.01 -24.10
CA MET A 1 -15.89 13.32 -23.67
C MET A 1 -16.32 13.57 -22.24
N THR A 2 -15.38 13.47 -21.30
CA THR A 2 -15.64 13.37 -19.86
C THR A 2 -15.60 14.77 -19.22
N GLN A 3 -16.69 15.15 -18.55
CA GLN A 3 -16.88 16.48 -17.95
C GLN A 3 -16.05 16.64 -16.66
N ILE A 4 -15.20 17.67 -16.62
CA ILE A 4 -14.34 18.05 -15.49
C ILE A 4 -15.15 18.93 -14.51
N ARG A 5 -15.36 18.47 -13.27
CA ARG A 5 -15.96 19.25 -12.19
C ARG A 5 -14.91 20.15 -11.54
N ARG A 6 -15.01 21.47 -11.78
CA ARG A 6 -14.17 22.51 -11.15
C ARG A 6 -14.68 22.79 -9.73
N PHE A 7 -13.87 22.52 -8.71
CA PHE A 7 -14.13 22.96 -7.33
C PHE A 7 -13.58 24.38 -7.12
N ALA A 8 -14.46 25.32 -6.77
CA ALA A 8 -14.12 26.70 -6.45
C ALA A 8 -13.58 26.82 -5.02
N ARG A 9 -12.36 27.35 -4.84
CA ARG A 9 -11.81 27.76 -3.54
C ARG A 9 -12.19 29.22 -3.26
N ARG A 10 -12.97 29.45 -2.19
CA ARG A 10 -13.24 30.78 -1.62
C ARG A 10 -12.08 31.19 -0.72
N ASN A 11 -11.42 32.31 -1.04
CA ASN A 11 -10.44 32.97 -0.19
C ASN A 11 -11.17 33.81 0.87
N VAL A 12 -10.90 33.55 2.15
CA VAL A 12 -11.31 34.41 3.27
C VAL A 12 -10.05 35.10 3.81
N LYS A 13 -9.99 36.43 3.64
CA LYS A 13 -9.00 37.28 4.31
C LYS A 13 -9.59 37.70 5.66
N VAL A 14 -8.99 37.28 6.77
CA VAL A 14 -9.27 37.84 8.10
C VAL A 14 -8.07 38.69 8.50
N SER A 15 -8.30 39.99 8.56
CA SER A 15 -7.42 41.00 9.14
C SER A 15 -8.09 41.48 10.42
N GLN A 16 -7.40 41.41 11.55
CA GLN A 16 -7.79 42.15 12.76
C GLN A 16 -6.54 42.69 13.46
N ASN A 17 -6.58 43.99 13.71
CA ASN A 17 -5.53 44.81 14.28
C ASN A 17 -5.54 44.75 15.82
N SER A 18 -4.33 44.86 16.40
CA SER A 18 -3.94 45.73 17.52
C SER A 18 -4.95 46.02 18.64
N VAL A 19 -4.64 45.53 19.86
CA VAL A 19 -4.85 46.31 21.09
C VAL A 19 -3.66 46.09 22.04
N MET A 20 -3.04 47.20 22.41
CA MET A 20 -1.93 47.34 23.35
C MET A 20 -2.49 47.41 24.78
N GLY A 21 -1.94 46.63 25.71
CA GLY A 21 -2.30 46.66 27.13
C GLY A 21 -1.12 46.23 27.99
N THR A 22 -0.57 47.17 28.75
CA THR A 22 0.56 47.02 29.67
C THR A 22 0.08 46.57 31.06
N ALA A 23 0.71 45.56 31.66
CA ALA A 23 0.85 45.44 33.13
C ALA A 23 1.87 44.35 33.53
N ARG A 24 2.96 44.82 34.15
CA ARG A 24 3.85 44.21 35.16
C ARG A 24 3.77 42.71 35.49
N GLY A 25 4.95 42.08 35.44
CA GLY A 25 5.53 41.35 36.58
C GLY A 25 5.39 39.83 36.56
N THR A 26 6.46 39.15 36.17
CA THR A 26 7.32 38.31 37.04
C THR A 26 8.36 37.68 36.14
N ASP A 27 9.63 37.90 36.44
CA ASP A 27 10.75 37.19 35.81
C ASP A 27 10.63 35.70 36.16
N ILE A 28 10.06 34.94 35.23
CA ILE A 28 10.14 33.49 35.25
C ILE A 28 11.52 33.21 34.67
N ASP A 29 12.46 32.84 35.53
CA ASP A 29 13.68 32.13 35.12
C ASP A 29 13.23 30.83 34.44
N SER A 30 12.92 30.96 33.15
CA SER A 30 12.73 29.84 32.25
C SER A 30 14.11 29.31 31.93
N SER A 31 14.71 28.64 32.91
CA SER A 31 15.80 27.71 32.68
C SER A 31 15.27 26.68 31.68
N CYS A 32 15.52 26.97 30.41
CA CYS A 32 15.38 26.05 29.31
C CYS A 32 16.38 24.95 29.57
N SER A 33 15.96 23.96 30.35
CA SER A 33 16.54 22.63 30.34
C SER A 33 16.50 22.22 28.87
N ALA A 34 17.65 22.37 28.20
CA ALA A 34 17.88 21.88 26.87
C ALA A 34 17.73 20.35 26.92
N THR A 35 16.50 19.86 26.83
CA THR A 35 16.23 18.54 26.29
C THR A 35 16.78 18.59 24.88
N THR A 36 17.94 17.98 24.69
CA THR A 36 18.49 17.71 23.37
C THR A 36 17.34 17.17 22.52
N PRO A 37 17.08 17.76 21.33
CA PRO A 37 15.98 17.29 20.51
C PRO A 37 16.30 15.85 20.12
N PHE A 38 15.55 14.91 20.69
CA PHE A 38 15.69 13.50 20.35
C PHE A 38 15.40 13.37 18.85
N ASP A 39 16.40 12.89 18.10
CA ASP A 39 16.34 12.84 16.65
C ASP A 39 15.53 11.63 16.21
N PHE A 40 14.20 11.79 16.15
CA PHE A 40 13.27 10.74 15.75
C PHE A 40 13.45 10.29 14.28
N THR A 41 14.29 10.95 13.49
CA THR A 41 14.56 10.53 12.10
C THR A 41 15.51 9.33 12.00
N LYS A 42 16.29 9.07 13.06
CA LYS A 42 17.27 7.97 13.12
C LYS A 42 16.75 6.73 13.86
N THR A 43 15.63 6.86 14.56
CA THR A 43 15.01 5.77 15.29
C THR A 43 14.04 4.99 14.42
N THR A 44 13.90 3.71 14.70
CA THR A 44 12.93 2.87 14.00
C THR A 44 11.50 3.31 14.33
N ALA A 45 10.55 2.99 13.46
CA ALA A 45 9.14 3.29 13.71
C ALA A 45 8.64 2.66 15.03
N GLY A 46 9.17 1.49 15.41
CA GLY A 46 8.85 0.84 16.69
C GLY A 46 9.38 1.59 17.90
N GLU A 47 10.60 2.12 17.84
CA GLU A 47 11.18 2.94 18.92
C GLU A 47 10.43 4.27 19.10
N ILE A 48 10.06 4.92 17.99
CA ILE A 48 9.22 6.13 18.01
C ILE A 48 7.88 5.81 18.67
N MET A 49 7.30 4.65 18.35
CA MET A 49 6.02 4.22 18.89
C MET A 49 6.07 3.95 20.39
N SER A 50 7.11 3.24 20.86
CA SER A 50 7.33 3.05 22.29
C SER A 50 7.49 4.38 23.01
N ALA A 51 8.26 5.32 22.45
CA ALA A 51 8.42 6.65 23.02
C ALA A 51 7.10 7.43 23.08
N ILE A 52 6.26 7.34 22.04
CA ILE A 52 4.93 7.97 22.03
C ILE A 52 4.03 7.37 23.12
N LEU A 53 4.02 6.04 23.26
CA LEU A 53 3.20 5.35 24.26
C LEU A 53 3.67 5.64 25.70
N GLU A 54 4.99 5.69 25.92
CA GLU A 54 5.56 6.03 27.24
C GLU A 54 5.28 7.47 27.67
N LEU A 55 5.25 8.41 26.71
CA LEU A 55 4.96 9.82 26.99
C LEU A 55 3.45 10.10 27.08
N ASN A 56 2.61 9.22 26.55
CA ASN A 56 1.18 9.41 26.53
C ASN A 56 0.53 9.04 27.87
N LYS A 57 -0.34 9.92 28.38
CA LYS A 57 -1.13 9.69 29.60
C LYS A 57 -2.62 9.53 29.29
N ASP A 58 -3.03 9.75 28.05
CA ASP A 58 -4.41 9.68 27.61
C ASP A 58 -4.72 8.26 27.06
N PRO A 59 -5.59 7.50 27.75
CA PRO A 59 -5.96 6.16 27.32
C PRO A 59 -6.74 6.14 25.99
N VAL A 60 -7.42 7.24 25.63
CA VAL A 60 -8.12 7.35 24.35
C VAL A 60 -7.11 7.42 23.22
N LEU A 61 -6.09 8.28 23.36
CA LEU A 61 -5.03 8.42 22.37
C LEU A 61 -4.25 7.11 22.19
N GLU A 62 -3.97 6.39 23.27
CA GLU A 62 -3.34 5.07 23.22
C GLU A 62 -4.18 4.07 22.42
N SER A 63 -5.50 4.01 22.69
CA SER A 63 -6.41 3.14 21.93
C SER A 63 -6.46 3.50 20.43
N MET A 64 -6.41 4.80 20.10
CA MET A 64 -6.39 5.28 18.73
C MET A 64 -5.11 4.89 18.00
N ILE A 65 -3.96 5.00 18.68
CA ILE A 65 -2.66 4.60 18.13
C ILE A 65 -2.67 3.11 17.81
N HIS A 66 -3.11 2.26 18.75
CA HIS A 66 -3.22 0.82 18.51
C HIS A 66 -4.17 0.48 17.35
N ALA A 67 -5.33 1.12 17.29
CA ALA A 67 -6.27 0.92 16.19
C ALA A 67 -5.66 1.35 14.84
N TYR A 68 -4.94 2.47 14.80
CA TYR A 68 -4.26 2.93 13.60
C TYR A 68 -3.19 1.94 13.12
N ILE A 69 -2.36 1.42 14.03
CA ILE A 69 -1.32 0.44 13.70
C ILE A 69 -1.94 -0.83 13.09
N SER A 70 -3.06 -1.30 13.66
CA SER A 70 -3.73 -2.50 13.15
C SER A 70 -4.25 -2.34 11.72
N LYS A 71 -4.53 -1.10 11.28
CA LYS A 71 -5.03 -0.80 9.93
C LYS A 71 -3.93 -0.76 8.87
N ILE A 72 -2.70 -0.36 9.23
CA ILE A 72 -1.60 -0.20 8.26
C ILE A 72 -1.36 -1.48 7.44
N PRO A 73 -1.15 -2.68 8.04
CA PRO A 73 -0.95 -3.89 7.25
C PRO A 73 -2.15 -4.23 6.35
N GLN A 74 -3.37 -3.97 6.83
CA GLN A 74 -4.60 -4.25 6.09
C GLN A 74 -4.72 -3.37 4.84
N GLU A 75 -4.43 -2.07 4.97
CA GLU A 75 -4.47 -1.11 3.85
C GLU A 75 -3.40 -1.40 2.80
N HIS A 76 -2.23 -1.91 3.21
CA HIS A 76 -1.16 -2.25 2.29
C HIS A 76 -1.27 -3.65 1.67
N ALA A 77 -2.00 -4.58 2.30
CA ALA A 77 -2.18 -5.94 1.78
C ALA A 77 -2.83 -5.95 0.39
N GLU A 78 -3.85 -5.11 0.18
CA GLU A 78 -4.53 -5.03 -1.12
C GLU A 78 -3.61 -4.50 -2.22
N ILE A 79 -2.74 -3.54 -1.90
CA ILE A 79 -1.76 -2.98 -2.85
C ILE A 79 -0.78 -4.07 -3.25
N VAL A 80 -0.22 -4.81 -2.29
CA VAL A 80 0.74 -5.89 -2.54
C VAL A 80 0.10 -7.01 -3.37
N GLU A 81 -1.11 -7.43 -3.03
CA GLU A 81 -1.80 -8.47 -3.80
C GLU A 81 -2.20 -7.98 -5.21
N SER A 82 -2.55 -6.70 -5.37
CA SER A 82 -2.82 -6.12 -6.68
C SER A 82 -1.57 -6.07 -7.56
N GLU A 83 -0.41 -5.74 -6.99
CA GLU A 83 0.88 -5.70 -7.68
C GLU A 83 1.33 -7.13 -8.06
N LYS A 84 1.18 -8.08 -7.14
CA LYS A 84 1.44 -9.50 -7.39
C LYS A 84 0.57 -10.03 -8.51
N ARG A 85 -0.73 -9.72 -8.50
CA ARG A 85 -1.67 -10.10 -9.56
C ARG A 85 -1.33 -9.45 -10.90
N ALA A 86 -0.96 -8.17 -10.88
CA ALA A 86 -0.56 -7.45 -12.09
C ALA A 86 0.70 -8.06 -12.73
N ARG A 87 1.56 -8.71 -11.95
CA ARG A 87 2.77 -9.40 -12.42
C ARG A 87 2.61 -10.91 -12.60
N SER A 88 1.49 -11.49 -12.19
CA SER A 88 1.23 -12.92 -12.35
C SER A 88 0.55 -13.19 -13.69
N LEU A 89 1.13 -14.08 -14.49
CA LEU A 89 0.45 -14.65 -15.66
C LEU A 89 -0.42 -15.83 -15.18
N GLY A 90 -1.74 -15.65 -15.22
CA GLY A 90 -2.67 -16.75 -14.97
C GLY A 90 -2.67 -17.71 -16.15
N LEU A 91 -2.23 -18.96 -15.94
CA LEU A 91 -2.34 -20.02 -16.95
C LEU A 91 -3.78 -20.52 -16.99
N TYR A 92 -4.57 -20.04 -17.95
CA TYR A 92 -5.95 -20.47 -18.13
C TYR A 92 -5.99 -21.85 -18.82
N GLY A 93 -6.82 -22.76 -18.32
CA GLY A 93 -6.99 -24.12 -18.87
C GLY A 93 -6.18 -25.21 -18.17
N LEU A 94 -5.17 -24.84 -17.37
CA LEU A 94 -4.37 -25.81 -16.61
C LEU A 94 -4.92 -25.95 -15.18
N PRO A 95 -5.23 -27.16 -14.70
CA PRO A 95 -5.69 -27.36 -13.33
C PRO A 95 -4.60 -26.98 -12.34
N GLU A 96 -4.98 -26.22 -11.30
CA GLU A 96 -4.07 -25.73 -10.27
C GLU A 96 -3.42 -26.91 -9.50
N PRO A 97 -2.13 -26.83 -9.16
CA PRO A 97 -1.46 -27.84 -8.35
C PRO A 97 -2.02 -27.86 -6.92
N VAL A 98 -1.97 -29.02 -6.26
CA VAL A 98 -2.44 -29.20 -4.87
C VAL A 98 -1.71 -28.25 -3.92
N ASP A 99 -2.46 -27.60 -3.02
CA ASP A 99 -1.94 -26.55 -2.14
C ASP A 99 -0.81 -26.99 -1.21
N GLU A 100 -0.83 -28.25 -0.80
CA GLU A 100 0.14 -28.88 0.10
C GLU A 100 1.52 -29.12 -0.55
N LEU A 101 1.63 -28.98 -1.87
CA LEU A 101 2.90 -29.17 -2.57
C LEU A 101 3.88 -28.04 -2.23
N SER A 102 5.15 -28.42 -2.08
CA SER A 102 6.23 -27.43 -2.01
C SER A 102 6.29 -26.60 -3.30
N PRO A 103 6.77 -25.35 -3.25
CA PRO A 103 6.85 -24.50 -4.44
C PRO A 103 7.57 -25.15 -5.63
N SER A 104 8.63 -25.92 -5.38
CA SER A 104 9.37 -26.64 -6.43
C SER A 104 8.52 -27.74 -7.09
N ASN A 105 7.71 -28.45 -6.31
CA ASN A 105 6.83 -29.49 -6.84
C ASN A 105 5.63 -28.90 -7.60
N LYS A 106 5.08 -27.76 -7.14
CA LYS A 106 4.06 -27.01 -7.89
C LYS A 106 4.58 -26.58 -9.27
N GLN A 107 5.83 -26.11 -9.34
CA GLN A 107 6.46 -25.74 -10.61
C GLN A 107 6.60 -26.94 -11.55
N ARG A 108 7.12 -28.07 -11.07
CA ARG A 108 7.26 -29.30 -11.88
C ARG A 108 5.92 -29.81 -12.41
N ASP A 109 4.89 -29.81 -11.58
CA ASP A 109 3.54 -30.24 -11.98
C ASP A 109 2.95 -29.35 -13.09
N LEU A 110 3.11 -28.02 -12.98
CA LEU A 110 2.68 -27.08 -14.01
C LEU A 110 3.46 -27.26 -15.33
N ASP A 111 4.76 -27.48 -15.25
CA ASP A 111 5.60 -27.73 -16.42
C ASP A 111 5.17 -29.03 -17.12
N ASP A 112 4.97 -30.12 -16.38
CA ASP A 112 4.53 -31.42 -16.91
C ASP A 112 3.16 -31.34 -17.58
N LYS A 113 2.21 -30.62 -16.97
CA LYS A 113 0.87 -30.40 -17.54
C LYS A 113 0.94 -29.58 -18.83
N ARG A 114 1.77 -28.53 -18.88
CA ARG A 114 2.00 -27.71 -20.09
C ARG A 114 2.50 -28.55 -21.27
N PHE A 115 3.42 -29.49 -21.02
CA PHE A 115 3.94 -30.37 -22.08
C PHE A 115 2.91 -31.37 -22.60
N ARG A 116 1.94 -31.78 -21.78
CA ARG A 116 0.86 -32.70 -22.20
C ARG A 116 -0.18 -32.02 -23.09
N GLU A 117 -0.57 -30.79 -22.76
CA GLU A 117 -1.52 -30.03 -23.58
C GLU A 117 -0.94 -29.65 -24.95
N ALA A 118 0.34 -29.25 -25.01
CA ALA A 118 1.01 -28.93 -26.27
C ALA A 118 1.08 -30.13 -27.25
N LYS A 119 1.09 -31.37 -26.74
CA LYS A 119 1.06 -32.58 -27.55
C LYS A 119 -0.33 -32.94 -28.07
N HIS A 120 -1.39 -32.46 -27.42
CA HIS A 120 -2.76 -32.76 -27.82
C HIS A 120 -3.29 -31.78 -28.89
N ASP A 121 -2.77 -30.56 -28.95
CA ASP A 121 -3.18 -29.53 -29.93
C ASP A 121 -2.44 -29.64 -31.29
N SER A 122 -1.25 -30.26 -31.32
CA SER A 122 -0.47 -30.44 -32.55
C SER A 122 -1.08 -31.42 -33.57
N GLY A 123 -2.14 -32.14 -33.19
CA GLY A 123 -2.89 -33.04 -34.07
C GLY A 123 -4.09 -32.42 -34.80
N ARG A 124 -4.38 -31.12 -34.59
CA ARG A 124 -5.63 -30.48 -35.07
C ARG A 124 -5.42 -29.36 -36.10
N THR A 125 -4.37 -29.40 -36.91
CA THR A 125 -4.28 -28.56 -38.11
C THR A 125 -4.95 -29.29 -39.29
N LYS A 126 -6.23 -28.97 -39.55
CA LYS A 126 -6.86 -29.37 -40.82
C LYS A 126 -6.06 -28.76 -41.98
N PRO A 127 -5.80 -29.50 -43.07
CA PRO A 127 -5.12 -28.94 -44.24
C PRO A 127 -5.98 -27.80 -44.81
N ARG A 128 -5.37 -26.63 -44.98
CA ARG A 128 -5.95 -25.49 -45.70
C ARG A 128 -6.27 -25.96 -47.12
N GLU A 129 -7.54 -26.10 -47.46
CA GLU A 129 -7.96 -26.28 -48.86
C GLU A 129 -7.40 -25.12 -49.68
N ARG A 130 -6.54 -25.45 -50.65
CA ARG A 130 -6.06 -24.49 -51.65
C ARG A 130 -7.23 -24.19 -52.57
N PHE A 131 -7.67 -22.94 -52.54
CA PHE A 131 -8.63 -22.41 -53.49
C PHE A 131 -7.90 -22.21 -54.83
N ASP A 132 -8.00 -23.18 -55.73
CA ASP A 132 -7.56 -23.02 -57.12
C ASP A 132 -8.60 -22.19 -57.87
N GLY A 133 -8.41 -20.87 -57.83
CA GLY A 133 -9.15 -19.93 -58.67
C GLY A 133 -8.71 -20.06 -60.13
N LYS A 134 -9.51 -20.72 -60.96
CA LYS A 134 -9.45 -20.58 -62.42
C LYS A 134 -10.08 -19.23 -62.82
N VAL A 135 -9.30 -18.41 -63.50
CA VAL A 135 -9.70 -17.21 -64.25
C VAL A 135 -10.27 -17.63 -65.59
#